data_AF-A0A7G9FKB3-F1
#
_entry.id   AF-A0A7G9FKB3-F1
#
_cell.length_a   1.000
_cell.length_b   1.000
_cell.length_c   1.000
_cell.angle_alpha   90.00
_cell.angle_beta   90.00
_cell.angle_gamma   90.00
#
_symmetry.space_group_name_H-M   'P 1'
#
loop_
_entity.id
_entity.type
_entity.pdbx_description
1 polymer ?
#
loop_
_entity_poly.entity_id
_entity_poly.type
_entity_poly.pdbx_seq_one_letter_code
_entity_poly.pdbx_strand_id
1 'polypeptide(L)'
;MPFLYLIGTLRQHKYTRKKIHGADTKVDESEHFVFENHHEAIIDYKTWAYTQEQLKKRTTTHYRGVKKYDNVYSGFLFCGDCGSPMFSMSRSDIAPAYTCGTYHKRGLKGPTQRLRMN
;
A
#
# COMPACT_ATOMS: atom_id res chain seq x y z
N MET A 1 10.82 -2.30 -10.87
CA MET A 1 9.96 -3.51 -10.79
C MET A 1 10.81 -4.74 -10.40
N PRO A 2 10.90 -5.11 -9.11
CA PRO A 2 11.94 -6.03 -8.62
C PRO A 2 11.70 -7.53 -8.82
N PHE A 3 10.53 -7.98 -9.29
CA PHE A 3 10.13 -9.39 -9.20
C PHE A 3 9.95 -10.12 -10.54
N LEU A 4 10.61 -9.65 -11.60
CA LEU A 4 10.55 -10.31 -12.92
C LEU A 4 11.23 -11.70 -12.94
N TYR A 5 12.03 -12.02 -11.93
CA TYR A 5 12.68 -13.33 -11.81
C TYR A 5 11.67 -14.49 -11.75
N LEU A 6 10.53 -14.30 -11.06
CA LEU A 6 9.55 -15.36 -10.86
C LEU A 6 8.89 -15.85 -12.16
N ILE A 7 8.87 -15.01 -13.19
CA ILE A 7 8.36 -15.32 -14.53
C ILE A 7 9.46 -15.74 -15.51
N GLY A 8 10.67 -16.08 -15.01
CA GLY A 8 11.79 -16.51 -15.85
C GLY A 8 12.67 -15.38 -16.39
N THR A 9 12.36 -14.11 -16.09
CA THR A 9 13.13 -12.95 -16.61
C THR A 9 14.25 -12.55 -15.65
N LEU A 10 15.49 -12.65 -16.11
CA LEU A 10 16.68 -12.26 -15.36
C LEU A 10 17.05 -10.80 -15.68
N ARG A 11 17.13 -9.95 -14.64
CA ARG A 11 17.58 -8.55 -14.77
C ARG A 11 18.85 -8.30 -13.96
N GLN A 12 19.92 -7.93 -14.64
CA GLN A 12 21.25 -7.65 -14.07
C GLN A 12 21.64 -6.18 -14.25
N HIS A 13 22.86 -5.83 -13.81
CA HIS A 13 23.43 -4.48 -13.89
C HIS A 13 22.65 -3.38 -13.13
N LYS A 14 21.90 -3.75 -12.09
CA LYS A 14 21.09 -2.80 -11.29
C LYS A 14 21.90 -1.71 -10.59
N TYR A 15 23.17 -2.00 -10.29
CA TYR A 15 24.10 -1.13 -9.60
C TYR A 15 25.46 -1.26 -10.28
N THR A 16 26.18 -0.15 -10.33
CA THR A 16 27.54 -0.08 -10.85
C THR A 16 28.45 0.65 -9.87
N ARG A 17 29.74 0.30 -9.88
CA ARG A 17 30.78 0.98 -9.10
C ARG A 17 31.80 1.58 -10.05
N LYS A 18 32.16 2.85 -9.84
CA LYS A 18 33.21 3.52 -10.62
C LYS A 18 34.63 3.11 -10.19
N LYS A 19 34.80 2.61 -8.96
CA LYS A 19 36.08 2.20 -8.36
C LYS A 19 35.87 0.93 -7.54
N ILE A 20 36.93 0.14 -7.36
CA ILE A 20 36.88 -1.14 -6.61
C ILE A 20 36.33 -0.94 -5.18
N HIS A 21 36.75 0.14 -4.50
CA HIS A 21 36.26 0.52 -3.17
C HIS A 21 35.25 1.69 -3.19
N GLY A 22 34.62 1.95 -4.34
CA GLY A 22 33.63 3.02 -4.48
C GLY A 22 32.26 2.63 -3.95
N ALA A 23 31.44 3.63 -3.65
CA ALA A 23 30.03 3.42 -3.34
C ALA A 23 29.26 2.92 -4.57
N ASP A 24 28.27 2.05 -4.33
CA ASP A 24 27.35 1.59 -5.35
C ASP A 24 26.48 2.75 -5.84
N THR A 25 26.50 2.97 -7.16
CA THR A 25 25.60 3.91 -7.83
C THR A 25 24.51 3.14 -8.53
N LYS A 26 23.26 3.55 -8.32
CA LYS A 26 22.12 2.95 -9.02
C LYS A 26 22.17 3.35 -10.49
N VAL A 27 22.01 2.37 -11.37
CA VAL A 27 22.02 2.54 -12.82
C VAL A 27 20.60 2.83 -13.31
N ASP A 28 20.49 3.55 -14.43
CA ASP A 28 19.20 3.82 -15.06
C ASP A 28 18.52 2.53 -15.53
N GLU A 29 17.18 2.53 -15.59
CA GLU A 29 16.46 1.33 -15.98
C GLU A 29 16.75 0.85 -17.42
N SER A 30 17.09 1.77 -18.32
CA SER A 30 17.42 1.51 -19.72
C SER A 30 18.78 0.85 -19.93
N GLU A 31 19.72 1.05 -19.00
CA GLU A 31 21.07 0.47 -19.05
C GLU A 31 21.12 -0.94 -18.45
N HIS A 32 20.02 -1.45 -17.88
CA HIS A 32 19.99 -2.79 -17.32
C HIS A 32 19.94 -3.87 -18.39
N PHE A 33 20.72 -4.92 -18.18
CA PHE A 33 20.62 -6.13 -18.98
C PHE A 33 19.39 -6.93 -18.55
N VAL A 34 18.44 -7.10 -19.48
CA VAL A 34 17.21 -7.87 -19.29
C VAL A 34 17.23 -9.07 -20.23
N PHE A 35 17.25 -10.27 -19.65
CA PHE A 35 17.17 -11.53 -20.37
C PHE A 35 15.81 -12.17 -20.10
N GLU A 36 14.97 -12.17 -21.12
CA GLU A 36 13.64 -12.81 -21.06
C GLU A 36 13.79 -14.32 -21.17
N ASN A 37 12.98 -15.07 -20.41
CA ASN A 37 12.96 -16.55 -20.41
C ASN A 37 14.34 -17.20 -20.18
N HIS A 38 15.18 -16.60 -19.33
CA HIS A 38 16.50 -17.14 -19.01
C HIS A 38 16.42 -18.50 -18.29
N HIS A 39 15.41 -18.70 -17.44
CA HIS A 39 15.20 -19.94 -16.70
C HIS A 39 13.72 -20.30 -16.71
N GLU A 40 13.42 -21.55 -16.35
CA GLU A 40 12.05 -22.01 -16.19
C GLU A 40 11.31 -21.13 -15.18
N ALA A 41 10.17 -20.60 -15.62
CA ALA A 41 9.35 -19.75 -14.77
C ALA A 41 8.82 -20.54 -13.58
N ILE A 42 9.02 -20.00 -12.37
CA ILE A 42 8.50 -20.61 -11.14
C ILE A 42 6.98 -20.41 -11.04
N ILE A 43 6.49 -19.29 -11.58
CA ILE A 43 5.08 -18.91 -11.57
C ILE A 43 4.67 -18.53 -12.99
N ASP A 44 3.47 -18.94 -13.40
CA ASP A 44 2.92 -18.57 -14.70
C ASP A 44 2.64 -17.06 -14.80
N TYR A 45 2.72 -16.53 -16.02
CA TYR A 45 2.53 -15.11 -16.27
C TYR A 45 1.14 -14.60 -15.83
N LYS A 46 0.09 -15.40 -15.96
CA LYS A 46 -1.29 -14.99 -15.63
C LYS A 46 -1.45 -14.81 -14.12
N THR A 47 -0.98 -15.77 -13.33
CA THR A 47 -0.95 -15.69 -11.86
C THR A 47 -0.07 -14.54 -11.37
N TRP A 48 1.07 -14.32 -12.03
CA TRP A 48 1.94 -13.19 -11.75
C TRP A 48 1.25 -11.85 -11.98
N ALA A 49 0.64 -11.66 -13.16
CA ALA A 49 -0.09 -10.45 -13.52
C ALA A 49 -1.25 -10.17 -12.56
N TYR A 50 -2.05 -11.20 -12.27
CA TYR A 50 -3.13 -11.11 -11.28
C TYR A 50 -2.63 -10.68 -9.90
N THR A 51 -1.54 -11.28 -9.42
CA THR A 51 -0.96 -10.95 -8.11
C THR A 51 -0.46 -9.51 -8.07
N GLN A 52 0.15 -9.02 -9.15
CA GLN A 52 0.59 -7.61 -9.25
C GLN A 52 -0.60 -6.64 -9.18
N GLU A 53 -1.73 -6.96 -9.81
CA GLU A 53 -2.94 -6.15 -9.68
C GLU A 53 -3.49 -6.15 -8.25
N GLN A 54 -3.49 -7.30 -7.58
CA GLN A 54 -3.93 -7.39 -6.18
C GLN A 54 -3.00 -6.60 -5.25
N LEU A 55 -1.69 -6.62 -5.50
CA LEU A 55 -0.72 -5.83 -4.73
C LEU A 55 -0.97 -4.32 -4.88
N LYS A 56 -1.36 -3.84 -6.06
CA LYS A 56 -1.75 -2.43 -6.27
C LYS A 56 -3.01 -2.06 -5.48
N LYS A 57 -3.96 -2.99 -5.34
CA LYS A 57 -5.22 -2.80 -4.60
C LYS A 57 -5.07 -2.94 -3.08
N ARG A 58 -3.95 -3.50 -2.61
CA ARG A 58 -3.70 -3.70 -1.17
C ARG A 58 -3.68 -2.35 -0.46
N THR A 59 -4.46 -2.24 0.62
CA THR A 59 -4.48 -1.04 1.45
C THR A 59 -3.07 -0.74 2.00
N THR A 60 -2.66 0.52 1.91
CA THR A 60 -1.37 1.01 2.44
C THR A 60 -1.34 1.10 3.96
N THR A 61 -2.46 0.78 4.62
CA THR A 61 -2.58 0.82 6.07
C THR A 61 -1.71 -0.27 6.69
N HIS A 62 -0.72 0.11 7.50
CA HIS A 62 0.19 -0.79 8.22
C HIS A 62 -0.46 -1.60 9.36
N TYR A 63 -1.79 -1.63 9.45
CA TYR A 63 -2.50 -2.36 10.49
C TYR A 63 -2.42 -3.87 10.19
N ARG A 64 -1.66 -4.60 11.01
CA ARG A 64 -1.43 -6.06 10.88
C ARG A 64 -2.23 -6.90 11.89
N GLY A 65 -3.10 -6.28 12.69
CA GLY A 65 -3.96 -6.99 13.64
C GLY A 65 -5.26 -7.47 13.02
N VAL A 66 -5.92 -8.43 13.66
CA VAL A 66 -7.36 -8.66 13.46
C VAL A 66 -8.07 -7.54 14.21
N LYS A 67 -8.81 -6.68 13.49
CA LYS A 67 -9.59 -5.62 14.16
C LYS A 67 -10.59 -6.30 15.10
N LYS A 68 -10.45 -6.06 16.41
CA LYS A 68 -11.39 -6.57 17.43
C LYS A 68 -12.85 -6.17 17.13
N TYR A 69 -13.01 -5.03 16.45
CA TYR A 69 -14.29 -4.55 15.93
C TYR A 69 -14.11 -4.31 14.44
N ASP A 70 -14.31 -5.36 13.64
CA ASP A 70 -14.37 -5.18 12.20
C ASP A 70 -15.65 -4.39 11.88
N ASN A 71 -15.52 -3.34 11.07
CA ASN A 71 -16.64 -2.51 10.70
C ASN A 71 -16.68 -2.40 9.17
N VAL A 72 -17.88 -2.63 8.61
CA VAL A 72 -18.08 -2.75 7.15
C VAL A 72 -17.65 -1.49 6.40
N TYR A 73 -17.70 -0.33 7.07
CA TYR A 73 -17.42 0.97 6.47
C TYR A 73 -15.97 1.47 6.71
N SER A 74 -15.07 0.63 7.22
CA SER A 74 -13.67 0.98 7.48
C SER A 74 -12.95 1.32 6.18
N GLY A 75 -12.48 2.56 6.04
CA GLY A 75 -11.77 3.01 4.85
C GLY A 75 -12.68 3.56 3.74
N PHE A 76 -14.00 3.54 3.93
CA PHE A 76 -14.98 4.13 3.01
C PHE A 76 -15.54 5.48 3.49
N LEU A 77 -15.49 5.74 4.80
CA LEU A 77 -16.03 6.95 5.41
C LEU A 77 -14.95 8.00 5.63
N PHE A 78 -15.23 9.20 5.12
CA PHE A 78 -14.36 10.36 5.23
C PHE A 78 -15.15 11.56 5.75
N CYS A 79 -14.46 12.45 6.46
CA CYS A 79 -15.02 13.73 6.86
C CYS A 79 -15.19 14.61 5.63
N GLY A 80 -16.39 15.13 5.40
CA GLY A 80 -16.68 16.07 4.32
C GLY A 80 -15.91 17.38 4.43
N ASP A 81 -15.53 17.78 5.64
CA ASP A 81 -14.95 19.10 5.89
C ASP A 81 -13.40 19.09 5.89
N CYS A 82 -12.76 17.97 6.24
CA CYS A 82 -11.29 17.87 6.24
C CYS A 82 -10.71 16.67 5.50
N GLY A 83 -11.54 15.85 4.87
CA GLY A 83 -11.10 14.67 4.12
C GLY A 83 -10.43 13.58 4.96
N SER A 84 -10.39 13.72 6.29
CA SER A 84 -9.78 12.70 7.16
C SER A 84 -10.69 11.48 7.29
N PRO A 85 -10.12 10.27 7.40
CA PRO A 85 -10.91 9.06 7.57
C PRO A 85 -11.70 9.10 8.88
N MET A 86 -12.88 8.49 8.88
CA MET A 86 -13.71 8.34 10.07
C MET A 86 -13.49 6.99 10.74
N PHE A 87 -13.53 6.97 12.07
CA PHE A 87 -13.32 5.78 12.90
C PHE A 87 -14.63 5.40 13.61
N SER A 88 -14.93 4.10 13.67
CA SER A 88 -16.06 3.61 14.46
C SER A 88 -15.75 3.73 15.95
N MET A 89 -16.71 4.23 16.72
CA MET A 89 -16.64 4.16 18.17
C MET A 89 -17.05 2.76 18.64
N SER A 90 -16.26 2.15 19.52
CA SER A 90 -16.47 0.79 20.03
C SER A 90 -16.98 0.76 21.48
N ARG A 91 -17.73 1.79 21.87
CA ARG A 91 -18.32 1.92 23.21
C ARG A 91 -19.67 1.22 23.24
N SER A 92 -19.89 0.35 24.22
CA SER A 92 -21.13 -0.44 24.35
C SER A 92 -22.33 0.38 24.79
N ASP A 93 -22.09 1.56 25.38
CA ASP A 93 -23.11 2.46 25.91
C ASP A 93 -23.62 3.49 24.89
N ILE A 94 -23.05 3.51 23.68
CA ILE A 94 -23.36 4.50 22.65
C ILE A 94 -23.80 3.77 21.38
N ALA A 95 -24.79 4.32 20.67
CA ALA A 95 -25.14 3.85 19.34
C ALA A 95 -23.89 3.82 18.44
N PRO A 96 -23.75 2.84 17.54
CA PRO A 96 -22.60 2.73 16.65
C PRO A 96 -22.49 4.02 15.83
N ALA A 97 -21.47 4.81 16.15
CA ALA A 97 -21.24 6.13 15.57
C ALA A 97 -19.84 6.22 14.97
N TYR A 98 -19.72 6.99 13.90
CA TYR A 98 -18.45 7.28 13.24
C TYR A 98 -17.97 8.67 13.63
N THR A 99 -16.70 8.78 14.00
CA THR A 99 -16.08 10.06 14.39
C THR A 99 -14.92 10.41 13.46
N CYS A 100 -14.79 11.69 13.13
CA CYS A 100 -13.72 12.18 12.29
C CYS A 100 -12.34 11.97 12.94
N GLY A 101 -11.37 11.44 12.20
CA GLY A 101 -10.00 11.24 12.68
C GLY A 101 -9.30 12.51 13.16
N THR A 102 -9.56 13.66 12.54
CA THR A 102 -9.00 14.95 12.99
C THR A 102 -9.60 15.36 14.32
N TYR A 103 -10.92 15.21 14.48
CA TYR A 103 -11.60 15.50 15.73
C TYR A 103 -11.15 14.56 16.85
N HIS A 104 -10.99 13.27 16.57
CA HIS A 104 -10.46 12.32 17.56
C HIS A 104 -9.05 12.72 18.03
N LYS A 105 -8.23 13.32 17.17
CA LYS A 105 -6.86 13.76 17.52
C LYS A 105 -6.82 15.14 18.19
N ARG A 106 -7.69 16.07 17.80
CA ARG A 106 -7.59 17.51 18.15
C ARG A 106 -8.79 18.04 18.96
N GLY A 107 -9.80 17.23 19.23
CA GLY A 107 -11.02 17.60 19.92
C GLY A 107 -11.78 18.73 19.21
N LEU A 108 -12.34 19.66 20.00
CA LEU A 108 -13.14 20.81 19.55
C LEU A 108 -12.38 21.81 18.66
N LYS A 109 -11.05 21.73 18.58
CA LYS A 109 -10.25 22.48 17.58
C LYS A 109 -10.33 21.87 16.18
N GLY A 110 -11.01 20.73 16.05
CA GLY A 110 -11.27 20.05 14.78
C GLY A 110 -12.48 20.62 14.03
N PRO A 111 -12.63 20.25 12.76
CA PRO A 111 -13.75 20.67 11.92
C PRO A 111 -15.07 20.03 12.38
N THR A 112 -16.19 20.60 11.92
CA THR A 112 -17.51 19.98 12.02
C THR A 112 -17.50 18.57 11.42
N GLN A 113 -18.17 17.62 12.05
CA GLN A 113 -18.06 16.20 11.68
C GLN A 113 -19.09 15.81 10.61
N ARG A 114 -19.05 16.45 9.43
CA ARG A 114 -19.92 16.04 8.32
C ARG A 114 -19.42 14.72 7.73
N LEU A 115 -20.29 13.72 7.60
CA LEU A 115 -19.95 12.42 7.01
C LEU A 115 -20.10 12.45 5.48
N ARG A 116 -19.10 11.89 4.78
CA ARG A 116 -19.09 11.68 3.33
C ARG A 116 -18.60 10.25 3.04
N MET A 117 -19.27 9.56 2.12
CA MET A 117 -18.80 8.30 1.55
C MET A 117 -17.93 8.58 0.32
N ASN A 118 -16.89 7.78 0.14
CA ASN A 118 -16.00 7.82 -1.04
C ASN A 118 -16.61 7.05 -2.21
#